data_AF-A0A532V151-F1
#
_entry.id   AF-A0A532V151-F1
#
_cell.length_a   1.000
_cell.length_b   1.000
_cell.length_c   1.000
_cell.angle_alpha   90.00
_cell.angle_beta   90.00
_cell.angle_gamma   90.00
#
_symmetry.space_group_name_H-M   'P 1'
#
loop_
_entity.id
_entity.type
_entity.pdbx_description
1 polymer ?
#
loop_
_entity_poly.entity_id
_entity_poly.type
_entity_poly.pdbx_seq_one_letter_code
_entity_poly.pdbx_strand_id
1 'polypeptide(L)'
;MFRFLLFFGTSGIWLRNNHPILLIHGSLFIFTGFYYKYIACQGLFFKYAVDMFCALDLIIQMKKKNKLLVGVGDAIRARRKARNMNQEELAHASGLNVKYLGGVERGEINLSLLSLQKVTDALGCGLTDILPRSKEEGSNKLLSELIVFLETQDERFLSIALPLLHTLRDSIK
;
A
#
# COMPACT_ATOMS: atom_id res chain seq x y z
N MET A 1 47.94 -33.07 5.50
CA MET A 1 46.99 -32.90 4.39
C MET A 1 46.26 -31.58 4.59
N PHE A 2 46.33 -30.65 3.64
CA PHE A 2 45.59 -29.39 3.73
C PHE A 2 44.14 -29.61 3.30
N ARG A 3 43.18 -29.22 4.14
CA ARG A 3 41.74 -29.32 3.84
C ARG A 3 41.19 -27.90 3.68
N PHE A 4 40.60 -27.62 2.52
CA PHE A 4 40.06 -26.30 2.18
C PHE A 4 38.73 -26.05 2.92
N LEU A 5 38.52 -24.84 3.45
CA LEU A 5 37.29 -24.51 4.18
C LEU A 5 36.42 -23.49 3.43
N LEU A 6 36.88 -22.25 3.21
CA LEU A 6 36.10 -21.14 2.61
C LEU A 6 37.04 -20.05 2.02
N PHE A 7 36.54 -19.27 1.05
CA PHE A 7 37.23 -18.13 0.41
C PHE A 7 36.47 -16.82 0.62
N PHE A 8 37.18 -15.71 0.89
CA PHE A 8 36.62 -14.36 0.88
C PHE A 8 37.61 -13.41 0.15
N GLY A 9 37.27 -12.98 -1.06
CA GLY A 9 38.12 -12.07 -1.84
C GLY A 9 39.46 -12.71 -2.22
N THR A 10 40.60 -12.04 -2.00
CA THR A 10 41.97 -12.58 -2.25
C THR A 10 42.52 -13.45 -1.12
N SER A 11 41.69 -13.79 -0.12
CA SER A 11 42.12 -14.47 1.11
C SER A 11 41.46 -15.85 1.24
N GLY A 12 42.24 -16.86 1.63
CA GLY A 12 41.78 -18.24 1.80
C GLY A 12 42.07 -18.82 3.18
N ILE A 13 41.11 -19.55 3.74
CA ILE A 13 41.24 -20.29 5.01
C ILE A 13 41.52 -21.77 4.72
N TRP A 14 42.60 -22.29 5.31
CA TRP A 14 43.07 -23.66 5.14
C TRP A 14 43.21 -24.36 6.49
N LEU A 15 42.94 -25.66 6.57
CA LEU A 15 43.23 -26.49 7.75
C LEU A 15 44.50 -27.29 7.54
N ARG A 16 45.46 -27.22 8.48
CA ARG A 16 46.61 -28.14 8.57
C ARG A 16 46.62 -28.78 9.95
N ASN A 17 46.57 -30.12 10.00
CA ASN A 17 46.53 -30.88 11.26
C ASN A 17 45.45 -30.38 12.23
N ASN A 18 44.23 -30.15 11.73
CA ASN A 18 43.09 -29.58 12.48
C ASN A 18 43.28 -28.18 13.08
N HIS A 19 44.37 -27.47 12.77
CA HIS A 19 44.53 -26.07 13.10
C HIS A 19 44.20 -25.18 11.88
N PRO A 20 43.32 -24.18 12.03
CA PRO A 20 42.99 -23.26 10.95
C PRO A 20 44.13 -22.25 10.75
N ILE A 21 44.48 -22.07 9.48
CA ILE A 21 45.54 -21.21 8.98
C ILE A 21 44.90 -20.25 7.98
N LEU A 22 45.14 -18.96 8.14
CA LEU A 22 44.69 -17.93 7.19
C LEU A 22 45.90 -17.44 6.39
N LEU A 23 45.76 -17.43 5.07
CA LEU A 23 46.72 -16.84 4.16
C LEU A 23 46.13 -15.57 3.57
N ILE A 24 46.73 -14.43 3.90
CA ILE A 24 46.44 -13.13 3.28
C ILE A 24 47.73 -12.67 2.61
N HIS A 25 47.68 -12.40 1.29
CA HIS A 25 48.81 -11.87 0.50
C HIS A 25 50.16 -12.60 0.74
N GLY A 26 50.15 -13.94 0.74
CA GLY A 26 51.37 -14.76 0.83
C GLY A 26 52.02 -14.86 2.22
N SER A 27 51.44 -14.23 3.25
CA SER A 27 51.95 -14.32 4.63
C SER A 27 51.14 -15.33 5.46
N LEU A 28 51.82 -16.28 6.10
CA LEU A 28 51.22 -17.37 6.88
C LEU A 28 50.96 -16.93 8.32
N PHE A 29 49.70 -16.80 8.72
CA PHE A 29 49.33 -16.53 10.12
C PHE A 29 48.74 -17.78 10.79
N ILE A 30 49.36 -18.22 11.89
CA ILE A 30 48.90 -19.33 12.73
C ILE A 30 48.06 -18.73 13.87
N PHE A 31 46.76 -18.96 13.86
CA PHE A 31 45.85 -18.38 14.85
C PHE A 31 45.68 -19.31 16.06
N THR A 32 46.16 -18.88 17.23
CA THR A 32 45.77 -19.47 18.52
C THR A 32 44.37 -18.96 18.92
N GLY A 33 43.59 -19.82 19.60
CA GLY A 33 42.12 -19.85 19.61
C GLY A 33 41.32 -18.62 20.09
N PHE A 34 41.96 -17.51 20.46
CA PHE A 34 41.25 -16.29 20.90
C PHE A 34 40.64 -15.48 19.73
N TYR A 35 41.25 -15.50 18.54
CA TYR A 35 40.78 -14.70 17.39
C TYR A 35 39.61 -15.32 16.63
N TYR A 36 39.40 -16.65 16.71
CA TYR A 36 38.27 -17.33 16.06
C TYR A 36 36.93 -16.88 16.64
N LYS A 37 36.88 -16.61 17.94
CA LYS A 37 35.73 -16.05 18.64
C LYS A 37 35.42 -14.62 18.17
N TYR A 38 36.46 -13.86 17.83
CA TYR A 38 36.36 -12.48 17.35
C TYR A 38 35.83 -12.40 15.90
N ILE A 39 36.32 -13.26 15.00
CA ILE A 39 35.87 -13.30 13.59
C ILE A 39 34.45 -13.89 13.49
N ALA A 40 34.12 -14.91 14.30
CA ALA A 40 32.76 -15.45 14.37
C ALA A 40 31.75 -14.42 14.94
N CYS A 41 32.16 -13.63 15.94
CA CYS A 41 31.35 -12.52 16.45
C CYS A 41 31.14 -11.40 15.40
N GLN A 42 32.16 -11.05 14.61
CA GLN A 42 32.02 -10.03 13.57
C GLN A 42 31.13 -10.47 12.40
N GLY A 43 31.17 -11.74 12.00
CA GLY A 43 30.28 -12.29 10.97
C GLY A 43 28.81 -12.39 11.41
N LEU A 44 28.57 -12.76 12.68
CA LEU A 44 27.23 -12.71 13.26
C LEU A 44 26.70 -11.28 13.33
N PHE A 45 27.54 -10.33 13.72
CA PHE A 45 27.17 -8.91 13.81
C PHE A 45 26.78 -8.34 12.45
N PHE A 46 27.49 -8.69 11.38
CA PHE A 46 27.15 -8.24 10.03
C PHE A 46 25.86 -8.87 9.51
N LYS A 47 25.61 -10.16 9.82
CA LYS A 47 24.35 -10.84 9.49
C LYS A 47 23.16 -10.21 10.21
N TYR A 48 23.26 -10.00 11.52
CA TYR A 48 22.20 -9.34 12.29
C TYR A 48 22.02 -7.86 11.91
N ALA A 49 23.09 -7.16 11.54
CA ALA A 49 22.99 -5.79 11.05
C ALA A 49 22.26 -5.73 9.70
N VAL A 50 22.59 -6.61 8.75
CA VAL A 50 21.87 -6.69 7.46
C VAL A 50 20.42 -7.13 7.68
N ASP A 51 20.16 -8.11 8.55
CA ASP A 51 18.80 -8.52 8.92
C ASP A 51 18.03 -7.39 9.63
N MET A 52 18.70 -6.59 10.46
CA MET A 52 18.13 -5.42 11.15
C MET A 52 17.88 -4.25 10.19
N PHE A 53 18.76 -4.01 9.20
CA PHE A 53 18.56 -3.03 8.13
C PHE A 53 17.43 -3.47 7.20
N CYS A 54 17.37 -4.74 6.81
CA CYS A 54 16.24 -5.32 6.06
C CYS A 54 14.93 -5.28 6.87
N ALA A 55 14.98 -5.50 8.18
CA ALA A 55 13.83 -5.34 9.07
C ALA A 55 13.41 -3.88 9.22
N LEU A 56 14.37 -2.94 9.26
CA LEU A 56 14.11 -1.50 9.20
C LEU A 56 13.44 -1.12 7.88
N ASP A 57 13.93 -1.65 6.76
CA ASP A 57 13.31 -1.47 5.44
C ASP A 57 11.89 -2.05 5.42
N LEU A 58 11.65 -3.20 6.05
CA LEU A 58 10.31 -3.78 6.19
C LEU A 58 9.39 -2.91 7.06
N ILE A 59 9.90 -2.33 8.15
CA ILE A 59 9.15 -1.38 9.01
C ILE A 59 8.80 -0.10 8.25
N ILE A 60 9.67 0.36 7.34
CA ILE A 60 9.42 1.53 6.49
C ILE A 60 8.36 1.23 5.40
N GLN A 61 8.20 -0.02 4.96
CA GLN A 61 7.30 -0.42 3.86
C GLN A 61 5.82 -0.65 4.23
N MET A 62 5.43 -0.59 5.52
CA MET A 62 4.10 -1.08 5.97
C MET A 62 2.94 -0.05 6.03
N LYS A 63 2.94 1.05 5.27
CA LYS A 63 1.74 1.92 5.15
C LYS A 63 1.19 2.00 3.74
N LYS A 64 0.59 0.90 3.27
CA LYS A 64 -0.28 0.93 2.08
C LYS A 64 -1.48 1.84 2.38
N LYS A 65 -1.47 3.08 1.86
CA LYS A 65 -2.58 4.02 2.03
C LYS A 65 -3.86 3.48 1.37
N ASN A 66 -4.99 3.67 2.04
CA ASN A 66 -6.29 3.25 1.53
C ASN A 66 -6.66 4.08 0.30
N LYS A 67 -6.82 3.43 -0.87
CA LYS A 67 -7.12 4.09 -2.15
C LYS A 67 -8.38 4.95 -2.09
N LEU A 68 -9.40 4.53 -1.34
CA LEU A 68 -10.64 5.28 -1.18
C LEU A 68 -10.41 6.58 -0.39
N LEU A 69 -9.66 6.51 0.71
CA LEU A 69 -9.33 7.69 1.52
C LEU A 69 -8.48 8.69 0.73
N VAL A 70 -7.52 8.19 -0.05
CA VAL A 70 -6.69 9.04 -0.93
C VAL A 70 -7.57 9.70 -1.99
N GLY A 71 -8.43 8.95 -2.67
CA GLY A 71 -9.33 9.50 -3.69
C GLY A 71 -10.30 10.57 -3.15
N VAL A 72 -10.88 10.33 -1.96
CA VAL A 72 -11.71 11.32 -1.27
C VAL A 72 -10.91 12.57 -0.91
N GLY A 73 -9.71 12.39 -0.35
CA GLY A 73 -8.83 13.50 0.03
C GLY A 73 -8.41 14.35 -1.16
N ASP A 74 -8.07 13.72 -2.29
CA ASP A 74 -7.73 14.40 -3.53
C ASP A 74 -8.93 15.18 -4.12
N ALA A 75 -10.13 14.60 -4.07
CA ALA A 75 -11.35 15.25 -4.54
C ALA A 75 -11.71 16.51 -3.72
N ILE A 76 -11.56 16.44 -2.39
CA ILE A 76 -11.71 17.59 -1.49
C ILE A 76 -10.68 18.66 -1.83
N ARG A 77 -9.40 18.27 -1.93
CA ARG A 77 -8.29 19.19 -2.22
C ARG A 77 -8.45 19.91 -3.56
N ALA A 78 -8.88 19.18 -4.59
CA ALA A 78 -9.10 19.73 -5.93
C ALA A 78 -10.19 20.80 -5.91
N ARG A 79 -11.35 20.52 -5.29
CA ARG A 79 -12.45 21.47 -5.18
C ARG A 79 -12.11 22.67 -4.31
N ARG A 80 -11.42 22.45 -3.19
CA ARG A 80 -10.91 23.53 -2.34
C ARG A 80 -10.03 24.49 -3.13
N LYS A 81 -9.08 23.96 -3.93
CA LYS A 81 -8.22 24.78 -4.78
C LYS A 81 -8.99 25.49 -5.89
N ALA A 82 -9.97 24.84 -6.51
CA ALA A 82 -10.84 25.47 -7.51
C ALA A 82 -11.64 26.66 -6.94
N ARG A 83 -11.90 26.63 -5.62
CA ARG A 83 -12.52 27.72 -4.86
C ARG A 83 -11.53 28.77 -4.36
N ASN A 84 -10.23 28.65 -4.71
CA ASN A 84 -9.14 29.47 -4.18
C ASN A 84 -9.02 29.47 -2.65
N MET A 85 -9.50 28.41 -1.98
CA MET A 85 -9.44 28.31 -0.52
C MET A 85 -8.14 27.66 -0.06
N ASN A 86 -7.56 28.13 1.04
CA ASN A 86 -6.52 27.44 1.78
C ASN A 86 -7.12 26.41 2.79
N GLN A 87 -6.28 25.60 3.44
CA GLN A 87 -6.77 24.59 4.39
C GLN A 87 -7.41 25.20 5.64
N GLU A 88 -6.93 26.35 6.11
CA GLU A 88 -7.47 27.05 7.28
C GLU A 88 -8.88 27.59 6.98
N GLU A 89 -9.06 28.17 5.80
CA GLU A 89 -10.35 28.70 5.34
C GLU A 89 -11.40 27.60 5.19
N LEU A 90 -11.06 26.46 4.58
CA LEU A 90 -12.00 25.34 4.47
C LEU A 90 -12.28 24.72 5.85
N ALA A 91 -11.27 24.59 6.70
CA ALA A 91 -11.45 24.09 8.06
C ALA A 91 -12.40 24.98 8.86
N HIS A 92 -12.20 26.30 8.79
CA HIS A 92 -13.09 27.28 9.42
C HIS A 92 -14.52 27.19 8.86
N ALA A 93 -14.68 27.20 7.54
CA ALA A 93 -15.99 27.14 6.90
C ALA A 93 -16.75 25.83 7.18
N SER A 94 -16.04 24.71 7.34
CA SER A 94 -16.63 23.40 7.68
C SER A 94 -16.73 23.13 9.19
N GLY A 95 -16.25 24.05 10.05
CA GLY A 95 -16.20 23.84 11.50
C GLY A 95 -15.33 22.65 11.90
N LEU A 96 -14.27 22.37 11.13
CA LEU A 96 -13.30 21.30 11.38
C LEU A 96 -11.95 21.88 11.80
N ASN A 97 -11.12 21.06 12.42
CA ASN A 97 -9.74 21.44 12.73
C ASN A 97 -8.85 21.34 11.49
N VAL A 98 -7.98 22.33 11.26
CA VAL A 98 -7.02 22.38 10.13
C VAL A 98 -6.17 21.12 10.03
N LYS A 99 -5.66 20.60 11.16
CA LYS A 99 -4.87 19.36 11.21
C LYS A 99 -5.70 18.14 10.78
N TYR A 100 -6.96 18.10 11.20
CA TYR A 100 -7.89 17.03 10.83
C TYR A 100 -8.17 17.07 9.31
N LEU A 101 -8.50 18.25 8.78
CA LEU A 101 -8.70 18.44 7.34
C LEU A 101 -7.44 18.09 6.53
N GLY A 102 -6.26 18.50 6.99
CA GLY A 102 -5.00 18.14 6.34
C GLY A 102 -4.73 16.63 6.32
N GLY A 103 -5.05 15.92 7.41
CA GLY A 103 -4.97 14.45 7.45
C GLY A 103 -5.98 13.77 6.53
N VAL A 104 -7.18 14.33 6.39
CA VAL A 104 -8.21 13.88 5.44
C VAL A 104 -7.73 14.05 4.00
N GLU A 105 -7.23 15.23 3.62
CA GLU A 105 -6.73 15.50 2.26
C GLU A 105 -5.55 14.59 1.88
N ARG A 106 -4.75 14.12 2.84
CA ARG A 106 -3.63 13.18 2.60
C ARG A 106 -4.04 11.70 2.64
N GLY A 107 -5.32 11.40 2.88
CA GLY A 107 -5.84 10.04 3.03
C GLY A 107 -5.32 9.32 4.28
N GLU A 108 -4.90 10.07 5.31
CA GLU A 108 -4.39 9.54 6.58
C GLU A 108 -5.49 9.35 7.63
N ILE A 109 -6.59 10.09 7.50
CA ILE A 109 -7.72 10.07 8.42
C ILE A 109 -8.96 9.57 7.69
N ASN A 110 -9.69 8.65 8.32
CA ASN A 110 -11.02 8.26 7.87
C ASN A 110 -12.05 9.34 8.27
N LEU A 111 -12.66 9.96 7.26
CA LEU A 111 -13.63 11.04 7.44
C LEU A 111 -15.01 10.44 7.73
N SER A 112 -15.68 10.91 8.79
CA SER A 112 -17.07 10.51 9.05
C SER A 112 -18.02 11.11 7.99
N LEU A 113 -19.16 10.49 7.73
CA LEU A 113 -20.16 11.04 6.80
C LEU A 113 -20.67 12.43 7.22
N LEU A 114 -20.85 12.67 8.53
CA LEU A 114 -21.24 13.99 9.04
C LEU A 114 -20.16 15.04 8.79
N SER A 115 -18.89 14.69 8.99
CA SER A 115 -17.77 15.58 8.68
C SER A 115 -17.64 15.82 7.18
N LEU A 116 -17.91 14.80 6.36
CA LEU A 116 -17.95 14.94 4.91
C LEU A 116 -19.07 15.90 4.49
N GLN A 117 -20.26 15.79 5.07
CA GLN A 117 -21.37 16.72 4.82
C GLN A 117 -20.97 18.16 5.11
N LYS A 118 -20.35 18.44 6.26
CA LYS A 118 -19.85 19.78 6.59
C LYS A 118 -18.84 20.30 5.57
N VAL A 119 -17.94 19.43 5.09
CA VAL A 119 -16.96 19.78 4.06
C VAL A 119 -17.65 20.06 2.73
N THR A 120 -18.63 19.25 2.32
CA THR A 120 -19.35 19.45 1.06
C THR A 120 -20.25 20.67 1.08
N ASP A 121 -20.84 21.00 2.22
CA ASP A 121 -21.62 22.23 2.41
C ASP A 121 -20.72 23.46 2.28
N ALA A 122 -19.56 23.45 2.96
CA ALA A 122 -18.54 24.51 2.81
C ALA A 122 -17.99 24.58 1.37
N LEU A 123 -17.85 23.42 0.72
CA LEU A 123 -17.47 23.28 -0.68
C LEU A 123 -18.67 23.35 -1.63
N GLY A 124 -19.85 23.80 -1.20
CA GLY A 124 -21.06 23.99 -2.02
C GLY A 124 -21.25 22.94 -3.13
N CYS A 125 -21.09 21.66 -2.79
CA CYS A 125 -21.20 20.52 -3.70
C CYS A 125 -21.94 19.37 -3.00
N GLY A 126 -22.31 18.33 -3.75
CA GLY A 126 -22.94 17.13 -3.18
C GLY A 126 -21.94 16.16 -2.56
N LEU A 127 -22.41 15.21 -1.75
CA LEU A 127 -21.59 14.11 -1.22
C LEU A 127 -20.99 13.25 -2.34
N THR A 128 -21.78 12.97 -3.38
CA THR A 128 -21.39 12.15 -4.54
C THR A 128 -20.27 12.78 -5.37
N ASP A 129 -20.10 14.10 -5.28
CA ASP A 129 -19.04 14.80 -5.98
C ASP A 129 -17.65 14.48 -5.42
N ILE A 130 -17.58 14.16 -4.12
CA ILE A 130 -16.33 13.84 -3.42
C ILE A 130 -15.99 12.36 -3.51
N LEU A 131 -17.00 11.49 -3.57
CA LEU A 131 -16.78 10.06 -3.59
C LEU A 131 -16.13 9.64 -4.92
N PRO A 132 -15.01 8.89 -4.89
CA PRO A 132 -14.44 8.36 -6.12
C PRO A 132 -15.49 7.45 -6.76
N ARG A 133 -15.76 7.66 -8.06
CA ARG A 133 -16.52 6.68 -8.83
C ARG A 133 -15.82 5.34 -8.66
N SER A 134 -16.53 4.34 -8.14
CA SER A 134 -16.06 2.97 -8.27
C SER A 134 -15.82 2.77 -9.76
N LYS A 135 -14.57 2.51 -10.14
CA LYS A 135 -14.37 1.78 -11.38
C LYS A 135 -15.16 0.51 -11.16
N GLU A 136 -16.32 0.40 -11.80
CA GLU A 136 -16.91 -0.91 -12.01
C GLU A 136 -15.81 -1.69 -12.72
N GLU A 137 -15.10 -2.53 -11.95
CA GLU A 137 -14.21 -3.54 -12.50
C GLU A 137 -15.14 -4.45 -13.31
N GLY A 138 -15.28 -4.12 -14.59
CA GLY A 138 -16.27 -4.68 -15.47
C GLY A 138 -17.67 -4.15 -15.19
N SER A 139 -17.99 -2.94 -15.65
CA SER A 139 -19.34 -2.75 -16.18
C SER A 139 -19.45 -3.80 -17.29
N ASN A 140 -20.11 -4.92 -17.01
CA ASN A 140 -20.48 -5.84 -18.06
C ASN A 140 -21.29 -4.97 -19.02
N LYS A 141 -20.72 -4.65 -20.19
CA LYS A 141 -21.34 -3.74 -21.15
C LYS A 141 -22.79 -4.15 -21.44
N LEU A 142 -23.06 -5.46 -21.36
CA LEU A 142 -24.39 -6.03 -21.47
C LEU A 142 -25.31 -5.64 -20.29
N LEU A 143 -24.81 -5.63 -19.05
CA LEU A 143 -25.59 -5.17 -17.89
C LEU A 143 -25.93 -3.69 -18.00
N SER A 144 -24.98 -2.84 -18.41
CA SER A 144 -25.27 -1.42 -18.60
C SER A 144 -26.23 -1.17 -19.75
N GLU A 145 -26.07 -1.85 -20.90
CA GLU A 145 -27.03 -1.79 -22.01
C GLU A 145 -28.42 -2.28 -21.59
N LEU A 146 -28.51 -3.37 -20.81
CA LEU A 146 -29.79 -3.91 -20.34
C LEU A 146 -30.47 -2.97 -19.35
N ILE A 147 -29.74 -2.39 -18.40
CA ILE A 147 -30.29 -1.43 -17.43
C ILE A 147 -30.85 -0.22 -18.18
N VAL A 148 -30.07 0.39 -19.08
CA VAL A 148 -30.52 1.54 -19.87
C VAL A 148 -31.75 1.19 -20.70
N PHE A 149 -31.75 0.02 -21.36
CA PHE A 149 -32.89 -0.44 -22.12
C PHE A 149 -34.14 -0.53 -21.23
N LEU A 150 -34.05 -1.21 -20.08
CA LEU A 150 -35.18 -1.43 -19.18
C LEU A 150 -35.68 -0.15 -18.51
N GLU A 151 -34.78 0.77 -18.13
CA GLU A 151 -35.14 2.07 -17.52
C GLU A 151 -35.99 2.95 -18.45
N THR A 152 -35.88 2.76 -19.76
CA THR A 152 -36.66 3.53 -20.75
C THR A 152 -38.02 2.92 -21.11
N GLN A 153 -38.36 1.74 -20.58
CA GLN A 153 -39.61 1.05 -20.93
C GLN A 153 -40.76 1.40 -19.97
N ASP A 154 -41.98 1.15 -20.43
CA ASP A 154 -43.19 1.35 -19.62
C ASP A 154 -43.41 0.21 -18.61
N GLU A 155 -44.19 0.49 -17.57
CA GLU A 155 -44.47 -0.47 -16.49
C GLU A 155 -45.11 -1.76 -17.01
N ARG A 156 -45.91 -1.67 -18.08
CA ARG A 156 -46.52 -2.83 -18.74
C ARG A 156 -45.46 -3.75 -19.34
N PHE A 157 -44.51 -3.20 -20.10
CA PHE A 157 -43.40 -3.99 -20.63
C PHE A 157 -42.60 -4.65 -19.52
N LEU A 158 -42.26 -3.92 -18.46
CA LEU A 158 -41.50 -4.45 -17.33
C LEU A 158 -42.23 -5.58 -16.59
N SER A 159 -43.56 -5.47 -16.46
CA SER A 159 -44.42 -6.49 -15.85
C SER A 159 -44.40 -7.82 -16.60
N ILE A 160 -44.17 -7.79 -17.92
CA ILE A 160 -44.06 -8.97 -18.78
C ILE A 160 -42.61 -9.47 -18.84
N ALA A 161 -41.66 -8.55 -18.94
CA ALA A 161 -40.24 -8.88 -19.09
C ALA A 161 -39.68 -9.58 -17.84
N LEU A 162 -40.08 -9.15 -16.64
CA LEU A 162 -39.52 -9.68 -15.39
C LEU A 162 -39.79 -11.18 -15.19
N PRO A 163 -41.03 -11.70 -15.37
CA PRO A 163 -41.29 -13.14 -15.37
C PRO A 163 -40.45 -13.90 -16.39
N LEU A 164 -40.30 -13.38 -17.62
CA LEU A 164 -39.52 -14.04 -18.67
C LEU A 164 -38.03 -14.13 -18.30
N LEU A 165 -37.47 -13.06 -17.73
CA LEU A 165 -36.08 -13.08 -17.23
C LEU A 165 -35.89 -14.09 -16.11
N HIS A 166 -36.88 -14.26 -15.23
CA HIS A 166 -36.85 -15.32 -14.22
C HIS A 166 -36.90 -16.71 -14.85
N THR A 167 -37.82 -16.94 -15.80
CA THR A 167 -37.89 -18.22 -16.53
C THR A 167 -36.58 -18.54 -17.24
N LEU A 168 -35.98 -17.56 -17.93
CA LEU A 168 -34.69 -17.73 -18.62
C LEU A 168 -33.56 -18.06 -17.63
N ARG A 169 -33.47 -17.34 -16.52
CA ARG A 169 -32.46 -17.62 -15.47
C ARG A 169 -32.59 -19.04 -14.94
N ASP A 170 -33.81 -19.48 -14.71
CA ASP A 170 -34.08 -20.79 -14.12
C ASP A 170 -33.86 -21.93 -15.14
N SER A 171 -33.90 -21.62 -16.45
CA SER A 171 -33.58 -22.58 -17.53
C SER A 171 -32.09 -22.77 -17.81
N ILE A 172 -31.24 -21.83 -17.35
CA ILE A 172 -29.78 -21.83 -17.60
C ILE A 172 -29.00 -22.49 -16.45
N LYS A 173 -29.64 -22.73 -15.30
CA LYS A 173 -29.05 -23.45 -14.16
C LYS A 173 -29.27 -24.95 -14.29
#